data_AF-A0A257LSC6-F1
#
_entry.id   AF-A0A257LSC6-F1
#
_cell.length_a   1.000
_cell.length_b   1.000
_cell.length_c   1.000
_cell.angle_alpha   90.00
_cell.angle_beta   90.00
_cell.angle_gamma   90.00
#
_symmetry.space_group_name_H-M   'P 1'
#
loop_
_entity.id
_entity.type
_entity.pdbx_description
1 polymer ?
#
loop_
_entity_poly.entity_id
_entity_poly.type
_entity_poly.pdbx_seq_one_letter_code
_entity_poly.pdbx_strand_id
1 'polypeptide(L)'
;MEIDEELISADIFDDDNVPVYLPSKEYREYHTVDKPSLKEHLVMGLHLLEELDETDLAIGEYIIYNLDDRGFITIPLENIAKRFNVDTERVGKVLIAIQEELDPPGIAARNAMECLLIQLRRMGVKDDLPYLLYLPMIGSDTAFLARLLNRPKEEVESACALLQKLTAFPAKVWQESDPPSVLPDLIIDKLDDRFEVYLNEAMIPKIRYFKEYEILIYKNELSEEEQKLLETMRHEGIFA
;
A
#
# COMPACT_ATOMS: atom_id res chain seq x y z
N MET A 1 50.57 -21.67 -32.62
CA MET A 1 49.28 -22.35 -32.65
C MET A 1 48.28 -21.21 -32.71
N GLU A 2 47.76 -21.02 -33.91
CA GLU A 2 46.92 -19.88 -34.31
C GLU A 2 45.65 -19.82 -33.46
N ILE A 3 45.16 -18.61 -33.24
CA ILE A 3 43.86 -18.35 -32.61
C ILE A 3 42.86 -18.42 -33.76
N ASP A 4 42.00 -19.45 -33.76
CA ASP A 4 40.88 -19.53 -34.70
C ASP A 4 39.87 -18.43 -34.33
N GLU A 5 39.89 -17.34 -35.10
CA GLU A 5 39.00 -16.17 -34.99
C GLU A 5 37.55 -16.44 -35.49
N GLU A 6 37.15 -17.69 -35.69
CA GLU A 6 35.95 -18.03 -36.47
C GLU A 6 34.67 -18.33 -35.67
N LEU A 7 34.61 -18.06 -34.36
CA LEU A 7 33.41 -18.36 -33.53
C LEU A 7 32.65 -17.17 -32.94
N ILE A 8 32.91 -15.93 -33.39
CA ILE A 8 32.22 -14.74 -32.85
C ILE A 8 31.14 -14.17 -33.80
N SER A 9 31.04 -14.63 -35.06
CA SER A 9 30.39 -13.78 -36.08
C SER A 9 29.09 -14.27 -36.74
N ALA A 10 28.38 -15.31 -36.26
CA ALA A 10 27.29 -15.87 -37.08
C ALA A 10 25.85 -15.57 -36.66
N ASP A 11 25.48 -15.50 -35.39
CA ASP A 11 24.05 -15.67 -35.02
C ASP A 11 23.42 -14.54 -34.20
N ILE A 12 23.88 -13.28 -34.34
CA ILE A 12 23.30 -12.15 -33.58
C ILE A 12 22.41 -11.23 -34.44
N PHE A 13 22.54 -11.24 -35.77
CA PHE A 13 21.85 -10.28 -36.64
C PHE A 13 21.21 -10.97 -37.84
N ASP A 14 19.94 -10.61 -38.12
CA ASP A 14 19.25 -11.00 -39.36
C ASP A 14 19.73 -10.14 -40.54
N ASP A 15 19.33 -10.49 -41.77
CA ASP A 15 19.77 -9.87 -43.05
C ASP A 15 19.50 -8.34 -43.13
N ASP A 16 18.65 -7.80 -42.25
CA ASP A 16 18.36 -6.37 -42.08
C ASP A 16 19.14 -5.70 -40.91
N ASN A 17 20.14 -6.37 -40.34
CA ASN A 17 20.97 -5.90 -39.23
C ASN A 17 20.15 -5.47 -37.99
N VAL A 18 19.09 -6.24 -37.73
CA VAL A 18 18.27 -6.18 -36.51
C VAL A 18 18.78 -7.26 -35.56
N PRO A 19 19.09 -6.96 -34.28
CA PRO A 19 19.49 -7.98 -33.33
C PRO A 19 18.35 -9.01 -33.17
N VAL A 20 18.61 -10.27 -33.51
CA VAL A 20 17.65 -11.36 -33.30
C VAL A 20 17.70 -11.72 -31.82
N TYR A 21 16.79 -11.16 -31.05
CA TYR A 21 16.60 -11.56 -29.66
C TYR A 21 15.99 -12.96 -29.65
N LEU A 22 16.78 -13.99 -29.39
CA LEU A 22 16.26 -15.31 -29.04
C LEU A 22 15.45 -15.12 -27.75
N PRO A 23 14.12 -15.37 -27.74
CA PRO A 23 13.35 -15.32 -26.51
C PRO A 23 13.72 -16.56 -25.69
N SER A 24 14.82 -16.50 -24.95
CA SER A 24 15.16 -17.51 -23.96
C SER A 24 14.15 -17.40 -22.82
N LYS A 25 13.30 -18.43 -22.72
CA LYS A 25 12.44 -18.81 -21.58
C LYS A 25 11.93 -17.68 -20.70
N GLU A 26 10.63 -17.38 -20.85
CA GLU A 26 9.78 -16.70 -19.87
C GLU A 26 10.52 -15.73 -18.94
N TYR A 27 10.74 -14.51 -19.41
CA TYR A 27 10.90 -13.37 -18.52
C TYR A 27 9.68 -13.36 -17.58
N ARG A 28 9.81 -13.95 -16.39
CA ARG A 28 8.89 -13.68 -15.29
C ARG A 28 9.13 -12.23 -14.92
N GLU A 29 8.31 -11.34 -15.45
CA GLU A 29 8.23 -9.98 -14.94
C GLU A 29 7.89 -10.08 -13.46
N TYR A 30 8.86 -9.82 -12.60
CA TYR A 30 8.64 -9.65 -11.17
C TYR A 30 8.01 -8.27 -10.98
N HIS A 31 6.70 -8.18 -11.21
CA HIS A 31 5.91 -7.06 -10.70
C HIS A 31 5.78 -7.26 -9.20
N THR A 32 6.71 -6.69 -8.42
CA THR A 32 6.51 -6.55 -6.98
C THR A 32 5.44 -5.48 -6.78
N VAL A 33 4.20 -5.90 -6.56
CA VAL A 33 3.17 -5.00 -6.04
C VAL A 33 3.52 -4.78 -4.58
N ASP A 34 4.23 -3.69 -4.29
CA ASP A 34 4.42 -3.24 -2.92
C ASP A 34 3.04 -3.02 -2.31
N LYS A 35 2.73 -3.77 -1.24
CA LYS A 35 1.50 -3.55 -0.50
C LYS A 35 1.58 -2.15 0.10
N PRO A 36 0.56 -1.29 -0.08
CA PRO A 36 0.57 0.03 0.52
C PRO A 36 0.70 -0.09 2.04
N SER A 37 1.38 0.86 2.66
CA SER A 37 1.42 0.97 4.11
C SER A 37 0.02 1.24 4.67
N LEU A 38 -0.20 0.95 5.95
CA LEU A 38 -1.47 1.27 6.63
C LEU A 38 -1.86 2.73 6.45
N LYS A 39 -0.89 3.65 6.56
CA LYS A 39 -1.15 5.09 6.44
C LYS A 39 -1.59 5.44 5.01
N GLU A 40 -0.91 4.92 4.00
CA GLU A 40 -1.31 5.14 2.59
C GLU A 40 -2.69 4.56 2.30
N HIS A 41 -3.00 3.38 2.82
CA HIS A 41 -4.33 2.77 2.68
C HIS A 41 -5.42 3.65 3.31
N LEU A 42 -5.20 4.15 4.52
CA LEU A 42 -6.15 5.02 5.21
C LEU A 42 -6.30 6.37 4.50
N VAL A 43 -5.21 6.96 4.01
CA VAL A 43 -5.26 8.22 3.24
C VAL A 43 -6.03 8.02 1.94
N MET A 44 -5.80 6.92 1.23
CA MET A 44 -6.57 6.59 0.03
C MET A 44 -8.06 6.42 0.35
N GLY A 45 -8.40 5.71 1.44
CA GLY A 45 -9.77 5.57 1.91
C GLY A 45 -10.41 6.91 2.28
N LEU A 46 -9.67 7.81 2.92
CA LEU A 46 -10.14 9.15 3.28
C LEU A 46 -10.53 9.97 2.05
N HIS A 47 -9.73 9.91 0.98
CA HIS A 47 -9.99 10.63 -0.27
C HIS A 47 -11.19 10.07 -1.06
N LEU A 48 -11.66 8.87 -0.72
CA LEU A 48 -12.86 8.29 -1.32
C LEU A 48 -14.15 8.75 -0.62
N LEU A 49 -14.06 9.46 0.51
CA LEU A 49 -15.22 9.98 1.23
C LEU A 49 -15.72 11.27 0.58
N GLU A 50 -16.89 11.21 -0.07
CA GLU A 50 -17.49 12.35 -0.79
C GLU A 50 -18.01 13.46 0.16
N GLU A 51 -18.18 13.17 1.45
CA GLU A 51 -18.76 14.10 2.43
C GLU A 51 -17.74 15.08 3.05
N LEU A 52 -16.45 14.97 2.74
CA LEU A 52 -15.38 15.78 3.33
C LEU A 52 -14.93 16.90 2.38
N ASP A 53 -14.80 18.12 2.89
CA ASP A 53 -14.20 19.22 2.14
C ASP A 53 -12.65 19.20 2.23
N GLU A 54 -11.97 20.09 1.51
CA GLU A 54 -10.50 20.16 1.51
C GLU A 54 -9.89 20.37 2.91
N THR A 55 -10.59 21.10 3.78
CA THR A 55 -10.13 21.34 5.15
C THR A 55 -10.31 20.10 6.02
N ASP A 56 -11.42 19.38 5.82
CA ASP A 56 -11.74 18.14 6.51
C ASP A 56 -10.81 17.00 6.08
N LEU A 57 -10.46 16.93 4.80
CA LEU A 57 -9.42 16.03 4.28
C LEU A 57 -8.06 16.33 4.95
N ALA A 58 -7.64 17.59 5.01
CA ALA A 58 -6.39 17.96 5.67
C ALA A 58 -6.37 17.62 7.18
N ILE A 59 -7.51 17.80 7.86
CA ILE A 59 -7.68 17.37 9.26
C ILE A 59 -7.58 15.83 9.36
N GLY A 60 -8.24 15.11 8.46
CA GLY A 60 -8.26 13.66 8.46
C GLY A 60 -6.89 13.04 8.19
N GLU A 61 -6.15 13.57 7.21
CA GLU A 61 -4.76 13.20 6.97
C GLU A 61 -3.91 13.43 8.22
N TYR A 62 -4.07 14.59 8.85
CA TYR A 62 -3.34 14.89 10.07
C TYR A 62 -3.66 13.89 11.20
N ILE A 63 -4.91 13.47 11.34
CA ILE A 63 -5.29 12.41 12.28
C ILE A 63 -4.58 11.11 11.93
N ILE A 64 -4.64 10.67 10.67
CA ILE A 64 -4.05 9.41 10.19
C ILE A 64 -2.52 9.37 10.42
N TYR A 65 -1.81 10.47 10.12
CA TYR A 65 -0.37 10.52 10.31
C TYR A 65 0.06 10.48 11.78
N ASN A 66 -0.81 10.91 12.69
CA ASN A 66 -0.58 10.95 14.14
C ASN A 66 -1.18 9.76 14.91
N LEU A 67 -1.59 8.70 14.21
CA LEU A 67 -1.93 7.43 14.84
C LEU A 67 -0.67 6.75 15.40
N ASP A 68 -0.83 6.11 16.56
CA ASP A 68 0.21 5.24 17.12
C ASP A 68 0.29 3.90 16.36
N ASP A 69 1.29 3.08 16.72
CA ASP A 69 1.51 1.76 16.15
C ASP A 69 0.32 0.80 16.35
N ARG A 70 -0.58 1.08 17.31
CA ARG A 70 -1.78 0.28 17.57
C ARG A 70 -2.98 0.78 16.77
N GLY A 71 -2.88 1.95 16.14
CA GLY A 71 -3.94 2.58 15.37
C GLY A 71 -4.80 3.56 16.19
N PHE A 72 -4.33 4.01 17.36
CA PHE A 72 -5.03 4.94 18.23
C PHE A 72 -4.59 6.39 18.03
N ILE A 73 -5.53 7.31 18.20
CA ILE A 73 -5.23 8.74 18.20
C ILE A 73 -4.58 9.13 19.54
N THR A 74 -3.41 9.74 19.47
CA THR A 74 -2.66 10.19 20.66
C THR A 74 -2.87 11.67 20.96
N ILE A 75 -3.32 12.44 19.97
CA ILE A 75 -3.46 13.89 20.06
C ILE A 75 -4.91 14.25 20.48
N PRO A 76 -5.09 15.12 21.49
CA PRO A 76 -6.40 15.66 21.84
C PRO A 76 -7.02 16.47 20.68
N LEU A 77 -8.34 16.38 20.52
CA LEU A 77 -9.06 17.05 19.43
C LEU A 77 -8.95 18.57 19.51
N GLU A 78 -8.81 19.13 20.71
CA GLU A 78 -8.64 20.56 20.94
C GLU A 78 -7.33 21.09 20.35
N ASN A 79 -6.28 20.26 20.33
CA ASN A 79 -4.99 20.64 19.76
C ASN A 79 -5.04 20.62 18.23
N ILE A 80 -5.76 19.66 17.66
CA ILE A 80 -6.01 19.59 16.21
C ILE A 80 -6.85 20.79 15.78
N ALA A 81 -7.92 21.09 16.51
CA ALA A 81 -8.79 22.24 16.28
C ALA A 81 -8.01 23.57 16.27
N LYS A 82 -7.12 23.77 17.27
CA LYS A 82 -6.24 24.95 17.34
C LYS A 82 -5.27 25.03 16.16
N ARG A 83 -4.72 23.90 15.69
CA ARG A 83 -3.77 23.87 14.59
C ARG A 83 -4.40 24.32 13.28
N PHE A 84 -5.62 23.86 13.01
CA PHE A 84 -6.36 24.18 11.79
C PHE A 84 -7.23 25.43 11.93
N ASN A 85 -7.25 26.06 13.11
CA ASN A 85 -8.10 27.21 13.44
C ASN A 85 -9.59 26.97 13.14
N VAL A 86 -10.07 25.77 13.52
CA VAL A 86 -11.45 25.30 13.35
C VAL A 86 -12.08 24.93 14.70
N ASP A 87 -13.40 24.77 14.71
CA ASP A 87 -14.12 24.27 15.89
C ASP A 87 -13.82 22.80 16.18
N THR A 88 -13.78 22.45 17.48
CA THR A 88 -13.57 21.07 17.92
C THR A 88 -14.68 20.12 17.45
N GLU A 89 -15.90 20.63 17.27
CA GLU A 89 -17.01 19.85 16.72
C GLU A 89 -16.72 19.36 15.30
N ARG A 90 -16.10 20.21 14.48
CA ARG A 90 -15.74 19.89 13.11
C ARG A 90 -14.70 18.76 13.06
N VAL A 91 -13.65 18.87 13.88
CA VAL A 91 -12.64 17.80 14.03
C VAL A 91 -13.30 16.49 14.51
N GLY A 92 -14.27 16.59 15.42
CA GLY A 92 -15.05 15.45 15.88
C GLY A 92 -15.83 14.76 14.76
N LYS A 93 -16.42 15.50 13.83
CA LYS A 93 -17.13 14.94 12.66
C LYS A 93 -16.19 14.18 11.74
N VAL A 94 -15.03 14.76 11.43
CA VAL A 94 -14.00 14.09 10.62
C VAL A 94 -13.50 12.83 11.30
N LEU A 95 -13.26 12.87 12.61
CA LEU A 95 -12.87 11.68 13.38
C LEU A 95 -13.92 10.59 13.31
N ILE A 96 -15.22 10.93 13.44
CA ILE A 96 -16.31 9.96 13.35
C ILE A 96 -16.37 9.35 11.95
N ALA A 97 -16.26 10.16 10.89
CA ALA A 97 -16.22 9.66 9.52
C ALA A 97 -15.07 8.65 9.31
N ILE A 98 -13.88 8.98 9.82
CA ILE A 98 -12.73 8.07 9.82
C ILE A 98 -13.03 6.75 10.54
N GLN A 99 -13.63 6.83 11.73
CA GLN A 99 -13.93 5.67 12.56
C GLN A 99 -15.00 4.73 11.96
N GLU A 100 -16.00 5.28 11.25
CA GLU A 100 -17.13 4.52 10.69
C GLU A 100 -16.84 3.99 9.27
N GLU A 101 -16.14 4.76 8.43
CA GLU A 101 -15.99 4.44 7.01
C GLU A 101 -14.66 3.76 6.68
N LEU A 102 -13.58 4.04 7.43
CA LEU A 102 -12.27 3.47 7.10
C LEU A 102 -12.08 2.06 7.67
N ASP A 103 -11.26 1.29 6.96
CA ASP A 103 -10.76 -0.01 7.37
C ASP A 103 -9.26 0.05 7.72
N PRO A 104 -8.81 -0.66 8.76
CA PRO A 104 -9.55 -1.62 9.59
C PRO A 104 -10.52 -0.98 10.62
N PRO A 105 -11.61 -1.68 11.00
CA PRO A 105 -12.63 -1.15 11.91
C PRO A 105 -12.06 -0.87 13.31
N GLY A 106 -12.42 0.30 13.86
CA GLY A 106 -11.92 0.76 15.16
C GLY A 106 -10.58 1.50 15.10
N ILE A 107 -10.08 1.83 13.89
CA ILE A 107 -8.97 2.75 13.68
C ILE A 107 -9.31 4.15 14.21
N ALA A 108 -8.30 4.91 14.63
CA ALA A 108 -8.44 6.24 15.21
C ALA A 108 -9.31 6.28 16.50
N ALA A 109 -9.48 5.16 17.19
CA ALA A 109 -10.04 5.14 18.54
C ALA A 109 -9.10 5.81 19.55
N ARG A 110 -9.62 6.41 20.62
CA ARG A 110 -8.80 7.01 21.69
C ARG A 110 -8.33 5.98 22.69
N ASN A 111 -9.02 4.85 22.79
CA ASN A 111 -8.68 3.73 23.66
C ASN A 111 -9.25 2.41 23.14
N ALA A 112 -8.81 1.30 23.74
CA ALA A 112 -9.25 -0.04 23.37
C ALA A 112 -10.77 -0.26 23.55
N MET A 113 -11.40 0.37 24.54
CA MET A 113 -12.86 0.24 24.72
C MET A 113 -13.63 0.90 23.58
N GLU A 114 -13.22 2.11 23.18
CA GLU A 114 -13.80 2.83 22.04
C GLU A 114 -13.57 2.06 20.74
N CYS A 115 -12.39 1.46 20.55
CA CYS A 115 -12.08 0.63 19.39
C CYS A 115 -13.08 -0.53 19.25
N LEU A 116 -13.32 -1.27 20.33
CA LEU A 116 -14.27 -2.38 20.34
C LEU A 116 -15.72 -1.90 20.14
N LEU A 117 -16.10 -0.76 20.72
CA LEU A 117 -17.41 -0.17 20.50
C LEU A 117 -17.65 0.21 19.03
N ILE A 118 -16.65 0.77 18.35
CA ILE A 118 -16.72 1.10 16.92
C ILE A 118 -16.89 -0.17 16.09
N GLN A 119 -16.07 -1.21 16.36
CA GLN A 119 -16.18 -2.50 15.66
C GLN A 119 -17.59 -3.10 15.80
N LEU A 120 -18.15 -3.09 17.00
CA LEU A 120 -19.51 -3.58 17.26
C LEU A 120 -20.59 -2.77 16.54
N ARG A 121 -20.44 -1.45 16.50
CA ARG A 121 -21.37 -0.56 15.82
C ARG A 121 -21.38 -0.83 14.31
N ARG A 122 -20.21 -0.99 13.69
CA ARG A 122 -20.08 -1.37 12.27
C ARG A 122 -20.67 -2.74 11.97
N MET A 123 -20.66 -3.66 12.94
CA MET A 123 -21.33 -4.97 12.84
C MET A 123 -22.86 -4.89 13.03
N GLY A 124 -23.43 -3.72 13.34
CA GLY A 124 -24.86 -3.53 13.56
C GLY A 124 -25.38 -4.10 14.89
N VAL A 125 -24.49 -4.41 15.84
CA VAL A 125 -24.88 -4.92 17.16
C VAL A 125 -25.39 -3.76 18.00
N LYS A 126 -26.71 -3.69 18.20
CA LYS A 126 -27.38 -2.65 18.98
C LYS A 126 -27.84 -3.24 20.32
N ASP A 127 -26.98 -3.25 21.34
CA ASP A 127 -27.36 -3.68 22.70
C ASP A 127 -26.41 -3.15 23.79
N ASP A 128 -26.76 -3.41 25.07
CA ASP A 128 -26.08 -3.09 26.35
C ASP A 128 -24.64 -3.62 26.51
N LEU A 129 -23.92 -3.78 25.40
CA LEU A 129 -22.53 -4.24 25.32
C LEU A 129 -21.48 -3.32 25.96
N PRO A 130 -21.66 -1.99 26.14
CA PRO A 130 -20.68 -1.19 26.87
C PRO A 130 -20.40 -1.72 28.28
N TYR A 131 -21.43 -2.25 28.95
CA TYR A 131 -21.24 -2.91 30.25
C TYR A 131 -20.44 -4.19 30.07
N LEU A 132 -20.83 -5.03 29.10
CA LEU A 132 -20.16 -6.28 28.75
C LEU A 132 -18.70 -6.10 28.35
N LEU A 133 -18.29 -4.97 27.79
CA LEU A 133 -16.89 -4.66 27.45
C LEU A 133 -16.01 -4.36 28.67
N TYR A 134 -16.60 -3.84 29.74
CA TYR A 134 -15.88 -3.55 30.98
C TYR A 134 -15.51 -4.83 31.75
N LEU A 135 -16.23 -5.94 31.53
CA LEU A 135 -16.10 -7.20 32.28
C LEU A 135 -14.96 -8.15 31.82
N PRO A 136 -14.65 -8.34 30.51
CA PRO A 136 -13.50 -9.12 30.07
C PRO A 136 -12.17 -8.50 30.52
N MET A 137 -12.10 -7.17 30.64
CA MET A 137 -10.95 -6.49 31.24
C MET A 137 -10.74 -6.84 32.73
N ILE A 138 -11.78 -7.37 33.39
CA ILE A 138 -11.78 -7.74 34.81
C ILE A 138 -11.57 -9.25 35.02
N GLY A 139 -11.51 -10.07 33.95
CA GLY A 139 -11.24 -11.51 34.06
C GLY A 139 -12.31 -12.30 34.81
N SER A 140 -13.55 -11.81 34.81
CA SER A 140 -14.63 -12.28 35.69
C SER A 140 -15.47 -13.44 35.14
N ASP A 141 -15.89 -14.32 36.07
CA ASP A 141 -16.74 -15.50 35.87
C ASP A 141 -18.12 -15.15 35.24
N THR A 142 -18.49 -15.82 34.14
CA THR A 142 -19.74 -15.58 33.39
C THR A 142 -20.99 -15.74 34.27
N ALA A 143 -20.93 -16.59 35.31
CA ALA A 143 -22.02 -16.75 36.25
C ALA A 143 -22.22 -15.53 37.16
N PHE A 144 -21.15 -14.83 37.52
CA PHE A 144 -21.21 -13.57 38.25
C PHE A 144 -21.78 -12.46 37.37
N LEU A 145 -21.39 -12.42 36.10
CA LEU A 145 -21.86 -11.41 35.14
C LEU A 145 -23.35 -11.53 34.84
N ALA A 146 -23.86 -12.76 34.68
CA ALA A 146 -25.28 -13.02 34.48
C ALA A 146 -26.14 -12.48 35.64
N ARG A 147 -25.65 -12.62 36.88
CA ARG A 147 -26.31 -12.08 38.08
C ARG A 147 -26.23 -10.56 38.15
N LEU A 148 -25.08 -9.97 37.81
CA LEU A 148 -24.87 -8.53 37.86
C LEU A 148 -25.71 -7.79 36.80
N LEU A 149 -25.77 -8.33 35.59
CA LEU A 149 -26.51 -7.76 34.47
C LEU A 149 -28.00 -8.14 34.48
N ASN A 150 -28.41 -9.05 35.37
CA ASN A 150 -29.77 -9.60 35.46
C ASN A 150 -30.24 -10.18 34.11
N ARG A 151 -29.35 -10.94 33.46
CA ARG A 151 -29.55 -11.55 32.13
C ARG A 151 -29.31 -13.06 32.19
N PRO A 152 -29.92 -13.85 31.29
CA PRO A 152 -29.66 -15.28 31.23
C PRO A 152 -28.19 -15.54 30.89
N LYS A 153 -27.63 -16.62 31.46
CA LYS A 153 -26.21 -16.96 31.31
C LYS A 153 -25.81 -17.16 29.85
N GLU A 154 -26.69 -17.71 29.03
CA GLU A 154 -26.47 -17.97 27.60
C GLU A 154 -26.29 -16.67 26.78
N GLU A 155 -27.06 -15.63 27.07
CA GLU A 155 -26.89 -14.30 26.43
C GLU A 155 -25.53 -13.70 26.80
N VAL A 156 -25.10 -13.85 28.06
CA VAL A 156 -23.81 -13.31 28.51
C VAL A 156 -22.63 -14.09 27.93
N GLU A 157 -22.74 -15.42 27.85
CA GLU A 157 -21.72 -16.28 27.23
C GLU A 157 -21.57 -15.99 25.74
N SER A 158 -22.67 -15.83 25.01
CA SER A 158 -22.64 -15.50 23.58
C SER A 158 -22.02 -14.12 23.32
N ALA A 159 -22.35 -13.12 24.15
CA ALA A 159 -21.73 -11.81 24.06
C ALA A 159 -20.23 -11.83 24.40
N CYS A 160 -19.82 -12.56 25.43
CA CYS A 160 -18.39 -12.72 25.74
C CYS A 160 -17.62 -13.41 24.61
N ALA A 161 -18.22 -14.44 24.00
CA ALA A 161 -17.62 -15.12 22.85
C ALA A 161 -17.47 -14.21 21.62
N LEU A 162 -18.40 -13.26 21.43
CA LEU A 162 -18.30 -12.24 20.39
C LEU A 162 -17.14 -11.29 20.70
N LEU A 163 -17.05 -10.77 21.93
CA LEU A 163 -15.98 -9.86 22.34
C LEU A 163 -14.58 -10.49 22.19
N GLN A 164 -14.45 -11.79 22.46
CA GLN A 164 -13.18 -12.52 22.29
C GLN A 164 -12.71 -12.63 20.83
N LYS A 165 -13.63 -12.51 19.86
CA LYS A 165 -13.28 -12.54 18.42
C LYS A 165 -12.80 -11.19 17.90
N LEU A 166 -13.09 -10.11 18.60
CA LEU A 166 -12.71 -8.75 18.20
C LEU A 166 -11.23 -8.49 18.49
N THR A 167 -10.62 -7.57 17.75
CA THR A 167 -9.22 -7.16 17.97
C THR A 167 -9.17 -5.81 18.68
N ALA A 168 -8.48 -5.74 19.81
CA ALA A 168 -8.23 -4.48 20.50
C ALA A 168 -7.19 -3.60 19.78
N PHE A 169 -6.42 -4.14 18.83
CA PHE A 169 -5.37 -3.43 18.11
C PHE A 169 -5.58 -3.56 16.60
N PRO A 170 -6.29 -2.62 15.96
CA PRO A 170 -6.68 -2.71 14.56
C PRO A 170 -5.47 -2.63 13.61
N ALA A 171 -4.42 -1.87 13.96
CA ALA A 171 -3.23 -1.71 13.12
C ALA A 171 -2.33 -2.95 13.07
N LYS A 172 -2.48 -3.92 13.98
CA LYS A 172 -1.59 -5.09 14.07
C LYS A 172 -1.57 -5.93 12.80
N VAL A 173 -2.72 -6.06 12.12
CA VAL A 173 -2.86 -6.82 10.87
C VAL A 173 -1.96 -6.27 9.77
N TRP A 174 -1.68 -4.96 9.79
CA TRP A 174 -0.84 -4.30 8.80
C TRP A 174 0.65 -4.31 9.15
N GLN A 175 0.99 -4.53 10.43
CA GLN A 175 2.38 -4.66 10.88
C GLN A 175 2.98 -6.03 10.57
N GLU A 176 2.13 -7.04 10.39
CA GLU A 176 2.55 -8.38 9.94
C GLU A 176 2.80 -8.43 8.42
N SER A 177 3.06 -7.27 7.79
CA SER A 177 3.48 -7.21 6.40
C SER A 177 4.82 -7.92 6.24
N ASP A 178 4.89 -8.83 5.26
CA ASP A 178 6.11 -9.51 4.86
C ASP A 178 7.25 -8.50 4.70
N PRO A 179 8.51 -8.85 5.03
CA PRO A 179 9.64 -7.98 4.77
C PRO A 179 9.57 -7.50 3.32
N PRO A 180 9.90 -6.22 3.05
CA PRO A 180 9.84 -5.67 1.70
C PRO A 180 10.57 -6.62 0.76
N SER A 181 9.93 -6.98 -0.36
CA SER A 181 10.49 -7.92 -1.31
C SER A 181 11.66 -7.23 -1.99
N VAL A 182 12.88 -7.53 -1.54
CA VAL A 182 14.09 -7.01 -2.16
C VAL A 182 14.24 -7.74 -3.50
N LEU A 183 14.12 -6.99 -4.60
CA LEU A 183 14.52 -7.47 -5.92
C LEU A 183 16.04 -7.69 -5.89
N PRO A 184 16.53 -8.92 -6.14
CA PRO A 184 17.97 -9.17 -6.15
C PRO A 184 18.59 -8.60 -7.42
N ASP A 185 19.83 -8.12 -7.35
CA ASP A 185 20.57 -7.69 -8.55
C ASP A 185 20.95 -8.89 -9.44
N LEU A 186 21.20 -10.06 -8.82
CA LEU A 186 21.63 -11.29 -9.48
C LEU A 186 20.76 -12.47 -9.04
N ILE A 187 20.31 -13.28 -10.00
CA ILE A 187 19.56 -14.51 -9.78
C ILE A 187 20.49 -15.68 -10.13
N ILE A 188 20.70 -16.60 -9.19
CA ILE A 188 21.55 -17.79 -9.40
C ILE A 188 20.65 -19.02 -9.44
N ASP A 189 20.56 -19.66 -10.60
CA ASP A 189 19.85 -20.92 -10.77
C ASP A 189 20.85 -22.08 -10.86
N LYS A 190 20.57 -23.16 -10.13
CA LYS A 190 21.36 -24.40 -10.20
C LYS A 190 20.66 -25.38 -11.14
N LEU A 191 21.18 -25.51 -12.36
CA LEU A 191 20.83 -26.61 -13.26
C LEU A 191 21.90 -27.70 -13.19
N ASP A 192 21.50 -28.88 -12.73
CA ASP A 192 22.35 -30.04 -12.50
C ASP A 192 23.58 -29.71 -11.62
N ASP A 193 24.79 -29.79 -12.19
CA ASP A 193 26.09 -29.51 -11.52
C ASP A 193 26.69 -28.14 -11.90
N ARG A 194 25.90 -27.27 -12.56
CA ARG A 194 26.37 -25.94 -12.98
C ARG A 194 25.46 -24.85 -12.40
N PHE A 195 26.09 -23.72 -12.07
CA PHE A 195 25.40 -22.51 -11.64
C PHE A 195 25.30 -21.58 -12.83
N GLU A 196 24.08 -21.19 -13.18
CA GLU A 196 23.82 -20.13 -14.16
C GLU A 196 23.47 -18.86 -13.38
N VAL A 197 24.16 -17.78 -13.71
CA VAL A 197 23.99 -16.49 -13.04
C VAL A 197 23.37 -15.52 -14.04
N TYR A 198 22.21 -14.99 -13.68
CA TYR A 198 21.44 -14.03 -14.47
C TYR A 198 21.43 -12.68 -13.76
N LEU A 199 21.58 -11.58 -14.51
CA LEU A 199 21.33 -10.24 -14.00
C LEU A 199 19.83 -9.98 -13.99
N ASN A 200 19.31 -9.40 -12.91
CA ASN A 200 17.92 -8.99 -12.85
C ASN A 200 17.70 -7.69 -13.65
N GLU A 201 17.41 -7.82 -14.94
CA GLU A 201 17.23 -6.69 -15.85
C GLU A 201 15.92 -5.91 -15.64
N ALA A 202 15.10 -6.26 -14.63
CA ALA A 202 13.82 -5.60 -14.36
C ALA A 202 13.96 -4.08 -14.11
N MET A 203 15.12 -3.63 -13.63
CA MET A 203 15.42 -2.21 -13.41
C MET A 203 16.10 -1.52 -14.60
N ILE A 204 16.48 -2.25 -15.66
CA ILE A 204 17.17 -1.65 -16.81
C ILE A 204 16.10 -1.02 -17.72
N PRO A 205 16.07 0.31 -17.88
CA PRO A 205 15.14 0.95 -18.78
C PRO A 205 15.41 0.47 -20.22
N LYS A 206 14.41 -0.15 -20.84
CA LYS A 206 14.46 -0.58 -22.24
C LYS A 206 14.32 0.63 -23.15
N ILE A 207 15.43 1.29 -23.48
CA ILE A 207 15.44 2.37 -24.47
C ILE A 207 15.22 1.73 -25.85
N ARG A 208 14.14 2.13 -26.53
CA ARG A 208 13.90 1.75 -27.93
C ARG A 208 14.27 2.92 -28.83
N TYR A 209 15.31 2.71 -29.63
CA TYR A 209 15.70 3.61 -30.70
C TYR A 209 14.92 3.26 -31.98
N PHE A 210 14.30 4.27 -32.60
CA PHE A 210 13.61 4.13 -33.88
C PHE A 210 14.51 4.69 -34.99
N LYS A 211 15.15 3.80 -35.74
CA LYS A 211 16.08 4.14 -36.85
C LYS A 211 15.41 4.99 -37.95
N GLU A 212 14.08 4.96 -38.04
CA GLU A 212 13.31 5.70 -39.04
C GLU A 212 13.50 7.22 -38.92
N TYR A 213 13.72 7.73 -37.71
CA TYR A 213 13.97 9.16 -37.49
C TYR A 213 15.34 9.61 -38.03
N GLU A 214 16.34 8.74 -37.99
CA GLU A 214 17.68 9.03 -38.53
C GLU A 214 17.60 9.26 -40.04
N ILE A 215 16.85 8.42 -40.74
CA ILE A 215 16.65 8.51 -42.19
C ILE A 215 15.90 9.80 -42.56
N LEU A 216 14.92 10.22 -41.76
CA LEU A 216 14.17 11.46 -41.99
C LEU A 216 15.03 12.71 -41.77
N ILE A 217 15.92 12.70 -40.77
CA ILE A 217 16.91 13.76 -40.52
C ILE A 217 17.89 13.85 -41.69
N TYR A 218 18.44 12.72 -42.16
CA TYR A 218 19.38 12.70 -43.28
C TYR A 218 18.77 13.12 -44.61
N LYS A 219 17.47 12.90 -44.81
CA LYS A 219 16.76 13.30 -46.04
C LYS A 219 16.34 14.76 -46.06
N ASN A 220 16.47 15.51 -44.96
CA ASN A 220 16.15 16.94 -44.88
C ASN A 220 14.70 17.28 -45.32
N GLU A 221 13.77 16.33 -45.14
CA GLU A 221 12.34 16.47 -45.48
C GLU A 221 11.51 17.03 -44.29
N LEU A 222 12.17 17.38 -43.19
CA LEU A 222 11.54 17.86 -41.96
C LEU A 222 11.51 19.39 -41.90
N SER A 223 10.43 19.94 -41.36
CA SER A 223 10.27 21.38 -41.09
C SER A 223 11.31 21.88 -40.07
N GLU A 224 11.70 23.16 -40.12
CA GLU A 224 12.67 23.76 -39.17
C GLU A 224 12.27 23.55 -37.70
N GLU A 225 10.96 23.50 -37.41
CA GLU A 225 10.42 23.24 -36.07
C GLU A 225 10.65 21.79 -35.62
N GLU A 226 10.55 20.82 -36.53
CA GLU A 226 10.73 19.40 -36.26
C GLU A 226 12.21 19.04 -36.08
N GLN A 227 13.09 19.68 -36.86
CA GLN A 227 14.55 19.54 -36.72
C GLN A 227 15.02 20.04 -35.35
N LYS A 228 14.50 21.19 -34.91
CA LYS A 228 14.86 21.77 -33.62
C LYS A 228 14.34 20.95 -32.44
N LEU A 229 13.17 20.32 -32.58
CA LEU A 229 12.61 19.40 -31.58
C LEU A 229 13.48 18.15 -31.44
N LEU A 230 13.91 17.55 -32.56
CA LEU A 230 14.78 16.37 -32.57
C LEU A 230 16.18 16.66 -32.03
N GLU A 231 16.78 17.81 -32.34
CA GLU A 231 18.05 18.22 -31.75
C GLU A 231 17.95 18.42 -30.23
N THR A 232 16.84 18.99 -29.76
CA THR A 232 16.57 19.15 -28.31
C THR A 232 16.45 17.80 -27.63
N MET A 233 15.69 16.87 -28.21
CA MET A 233 15.55 15.51 -27.67
C MET A 233 16.87 14.71 -27.71
N ARG A 234 17.74 14.94 -28.70
CA ARG A 234 19.10 14.36 -28.75
C ARG A 234 20.00 14.91 -27.64
N HIS A 235 19.90 16.21 -27.37
CA HIS A 235 20.70 16.86 -26.32
C HIS A 235 20.24 16.48 -24.90
N GLU A 236 18.97 16.12 -24.73
CA GLU A 236 18.38 15.63 -23.47
C GLU A 236 18.63 14.13 -23.22
N GLY A 237 19.33 13.43 -24.13
CA GLY A 237 19.70 12.03 -23.94
C GLY A 237 18.54 11.04 -24.11
N ILE A 238 17.45 11.47 -24.76
CA ILE A 238 16.28 10.63 -25.08
C ILE A 238 16.60 9.71 -26.28
N PHE A 239 17.60 10.09 -27.08
CA PHE A 239 18.15 9.29 -28.18
C PHE A 239 19.64 9.06 -27.93
N ALA A 240 20.06 7.80 -27.85
CA ALA A 240 21.45 7.37 -27.80
C ALA A 240 21.81 6.67 -29.12
#